data_AF-A0A5E4EMX2-F1
#
_entry.id   AF-A0A5E4EMX2-F1
#
_cell.length_a   1.000
_cell.length_b   1.000
_cell.length_c   1.000
_cell.angle_alpha   90.00
_cell.angle_beta   90.00
_cell.angle_gamma   90.00
#
_symmetry.space_group_name_H-M   'P 1'
#
loop_
_entity.id
_entity.type
_entity.pdbx_description
1 polymer ?
#
loop_
_entity_poly.entity_id
_entity_poly.type
_entity_poly.pdbx_seq_one_letter_code
_entity_poly.pdbx_strand_id
1 'polypeptide(L)'
;MNVVVVEGGSKSIKRYAKVMLRRINWAEAVKDDEEEDDDVNNDKPANKCVLVWQGSVARPSFSRFSVHECMTEAAARKIFADAGVAHYWDLAVNFADDET
;
A
#
# COMPACT_ATOMS: atom_id res chain seq x y z
N MET A 1 -8.35 3.21 -0.80
CA MET A 1 -7.14 2.55 -1.32
C MET A 1 -5.92 3.13 -0.61
N ASN A 2 -5.01 2.27 -0.18
CA ASN A 2 -3.80 2.69 0.56
C ASN A 2 -2.56 2.30 -0.25
N VAL A 3 -1.57 3.21 -0.34
CA VAL A 3 -0.32 2.97 -1.06
C VAL A 3 0.84 3.00 -0.05
N VAL A 4 1.62 1.92 -0.01
CA VAL A 4 2.81 1.81 0.83
C VAL A 4 4.04 1.81 -0.06
N VAL A 5 4.93 2.77 0.14
CA VAL A 5 6.23 2.82 -0.55
C VAL A 5 7.35 2.61 0.45
N VAL A 6 8.29 1.73 0.11
CA VAL A 6 9.44 1.40 0.95
C VAL A 6 10.70 1.45 0.11
N GLU A 7 11.66 2.25 0.56
CA GLU A 7 12.98 2.41 -0.07
C GLU A 7 14.05 1.94 0.91
N GLY A 8 15.11 1.30 0.40
CA GLY A 8 16.21 0.85 1.25
C GLY A 8 17.03 -0.27 0.65
N GLY A 9 17.89 -0.86 1.49
CA GLY A 9 18.76 -1.96 1.09
C GLY A 9 17.99 -3.25 0.76
N SER A 10 18.51 -4.01 -0.20
CA SER A 10 17.86 -5.24 -0.73
C SER A 10 17.48 -6.27 0.34
N LYS A 11 18.29 -6.43 1.40
CA LYS A 11 17.96 -7.33 2.52
C LYS A 11 16.75 -6.85 3.32
N SER A 12 16.67 -5.55 3.62
CA SER A 12 15.56 -4.96 4.38
C SER A 12 14.26 -4.98 3.57
N ILE A 13 14.33 -4.63 2.28
CA ILE A 13 13.18 -4.70 1.36
C ILE A 13 12.63 -6.12 1.28
N LYS A 14 13.49 -7.14 1.10
CA LYS A 14 13.04 -8.55 1.08
C LYS A 14 12.36 -9.00 2.38
N ARG A 15 12.84 -8.52 3.53
CA ARG A 15 12.21 -8.81 4.83
C ARG A 15 10.85 -8.14 4.96
N TYR A 16 10.75 -6.87 4.56
CA TYR A 16 9.50 -6.12 4.61
C TYR A 16 8.45 -6.69 3.64
N ALA A 17 8.84 -7.02 2.41
CA ALA A 17 7.96 -7.70 1.44
C ALA A 17 7.43 -9.03 1.99
N LYS A 18 8.26 -9.82 2.69
CA LYS A 18 7.80 -11.05 3.35
C LYS A 18 6.78 -10.78 4.47
N VAL A 19 6.94 -9.68 5.21
CA VAL A 19 5.94 -9.28 6.22
C VAL A 19 4.62 -8.96 5.52
N MET A 20 4.64 -8.03 4.56
CA MET A 20 3.44 -7.53 3.89
C MET A 20 2.72 -8.58 3.06
N LEU A 21 3.44 -9.44 2.33
CA LEU A 21 2.81 -10.35 1.35
C LEU A 21 2.59 -11.76 1.88
N ARG A 22 3.14 -12.14 3.04
CA ARG A 22 3.08 -13.53 3.53
C ARG A 22 2.75 -13.69 5.00
N ARG A 23 3.16 -12.75 5.86
CA ARG A 23 3.02 -12.92 7.32
C ARG A 23 1.77 -12.25 7.88
N ILE A 24 1.33 -11.16 7.25
CA ILE A 24 0.09 -10.48 7.63
C ILE A 24 -1.05 -11.14 6.87
N ASN A 25 -2.07 -11.60 7.60
CA ASN A 25 -3.32 -12.06 7.03
C ASN A 25 -4.28 -10.88 6.84
N TRP A 26 -4.20 -10.22 5.69
CA TRP A 26 -5.00 -9.01 5.42
C TRP A 26 -6.51 -9.24 5.39
N ALA A 27 -6.95 -10.45 5.00
CA ALA A 27 -8.36 -10.80 4.95
C ALA A 27 -8.97 -11.00 6.34
N GLU A 28 -8.16 -11.36 7.34
CA GLU A 28 -8.59 -11.56 8.72
C GLU A 28 -8.44 -10.29 9.56
N ALA A 29 -7.45 -9.44 9.26
CA ALA A 29 -7.18 -8.20 9.99
C ALA A 29 -8.34 -7.18 9.99
N VAL A 30 -9.35 -7.36 9.15
CA VAL A 30 -10.54 -6.50 9.11
C VAL A 30 -11.62 -6.98 10.09
N LYS A 31 -11.62 -8.27 10.46
CA LYS A 31 -12.65 -8.87 11.31
C LYS A 31 -12.59 -8.39 12.75
N ASP A 32 -11.37 -8.18 13.26
CA ASP A 32 -11.16 -7.73 14.64
C ASP A 32 -11.61 -6.28 14.87
N ASP A 33 -11.71 -5.46 13.82
CA ASP A 33 -12.20 -4.07 13.89
C ASP A 33 -13.72 -3.96 13.65
N GLU A 34 -14.35 -4.98 13.04
CA GLU A 34 -15.77 -4.99 12.66
C GLU A 34 -16.69 -5.67 13.70
N GLU A 35 -16.18 -6.19 14.83
CA GLU A 35 -17.00 -6.75 15.94
C GLU A 35 -17.94 -5.71 16.61
N GLU A 36 -17.95 -4.44 16.18
CA GLU A 36 -18.89 -3.40 16.62
C GLU A 36 -20.03 -3.06 15.62
N ASP A 37 -20.06 -3.59 14.38
CA ASP A 37 -21.11 -3.24 13.39
C ASP A 37 -21.58 -4.48 12.58
N ASP A 38 -22.26 -5.38 13.29
CA ASP A 38 -22.72 -6.70 12.85
C ASP A 38 -23.95 -6.68 11.91
N ASP A 39 -24.05 -5.74 10.95
CA ASP A 39 -25.19 -5.75 10.00
C ASP A 39 -25.01 -5.04 8.65
N VAL A 40 -23.80 -4.97 8.06
CA VAL A 40 -23.67 -4.41 6.69
C VAL A 40 -22.66 -5.16 5.79
N ASN A 41 -23.21 -6.17 5.12
CA ASN A 41 -22.93 -6.52 3.71
C ASN A 41 -21.65 -7.36 3.41
N ASN A 42 -21.85 -8.69 3.36
CA ASN A 42 -20.89 -9.75 3.05
C ASN A 42 -20.39 -9.79 1.58
N ASP A 43 -20.68 -8.76 0.77
CA ASP A 43 -20.29 -8.69 -0.66
C ASP A 43 -19.02 -7.85 -0.93
N LYS A 44 -18.37 -7.30 0.11
CA LYS A 44 -17.10 -6.58 -0.07
C LYS A 44 -15.96 -7.58 -0.33
N PRO A 45 -15.12 -7.38 -1.35
CA PRO A 45 -13.97 -8.25 -1.60
C PRO A 45 -13.01 -8.20 -0.40
N ALA A 46 -12.48 -9.37 -0.03
CA ALA A 46 -11.54 -9.48 1.08
C ALA A 46 -10.35 -8.54 0.90
N ASN A 47 -9.96 -7.86 1.98
CA ASN A 47 -8.81 -6.97 1.98
C ASN A 47 -7.53 -7.75 1.65
N LYS A 48 -6.68 -7.18 0.78
CA LYS A 48 -5.44 -7.81 0.31
C LYS A 48 -4.33 -6.77 0.12
N CYS A 49 -3.09 -7.23 0.24
CA CYS A 49 -1.89 -6.47 -0.09
C CYS A 49 -1.18 -7.13 -1.27
N VAL A 50 -0.92 -6.35 -2.31
CA VAL A 50 -0.28 -6.81 -3.55
C VAL A 50 0.98 -5.99 -3.84
N LEU A 51 1.94 -6.62 -4.51
CA LEU A 51 3.16 -5.94 -4.95
C LEU A 51 2.93 -5.30 -6.31
N VAL A 52 2.79 -3.98 -6.35
CA VAL A 52 2.60 -3.23 -7.60
C VAL A 52 3.90 -3.10 -8.40
N TRP A 53 5.01 -2.76 -7.73
CA TRP A 53 6.31 -2.59 -8.38
C TRP A 53 7.46 -2.82 -7.40
N GLN A 54 8.56 -3.37 -7.91
CA GLN A 54 9.82 -3.48 -7.19
C GLN A 54 11.00 -3.26 -8.15
N GLY A 55 11.87 -2.31 -7.83
CA GLY A 55 13.07 -2.04 -8.61
C GLY A 55 14.12 -1.25 -7.86
N SER A 56 15.14 -0.82 -8.58
CA SER A 56 16.20 0.05 -8.07
C SER A 56 16.02 1.47 -8.61
N VAL A 57 16.27 2.44 -7.75
CA VAL A 57 16.27 3.87 -8.08
C VAL A 57 17.62 4.48 -7.72
N ALA A 58 18.00 5.55 -8.40
CA ALA A 58 19.32 6.16 -8.21
C ALA A 58 19.48 6.83 -6.83
N ARG A 59 18.39 7.41 -6.30
CA ARG A 59 18.35 8.09 -4.99
C ARG A 59 17.00 7.82 -4.31
N PRO A 60 16.96 7.71 -2.98
CA PRO A 60 15.70 7.63 -2.25
C PRO A 60 14.96 8.96 -2.34
N SER A 61 13.64 8.90 -2.50
CA SER A 61 12.75 10.07 -2.47
C SER A 61 12.25 10.39 -1.07
N PHE A 62 12.25 9.41 -0.15
CA PHE A 62 11.74 9.57 1.21
C PHE A 62 12.85 9.42 2.25
N SER A 63 12.97 10.39 3.16
CA SER A 63 14.02 10.40 4.20
C SER A 63 13.64 9.68 5.49
N ARG A 64 12.34 9.44 5.71
CA ARG A 64 11.80 8.76 6.88
C ARG A 64 10.49 8.05 6.53
N PHE A 65 10.11 7.10 7.36
CA PHE A 65 8.78 6.48 7.29
C PHE A 65 7.74 7.43 7.91
N SER A 66 6.73 7.80 7.14
CA SER A 66 5.60 8.62 7.58
C SER A 66 4.28 8.04 7.07
N VAL A 67 3.24 8.15 7.89
CA VAL A 67 1.87 7.79 7.53
C VAL A 67 1.13 9.07 7.20
N HIS A 68 0.41 9.07 6.08
CA HIS A 68 -0.35 10.22 5.62
C HIS A 68 -1.80 9.81 5.35
N GLU A 69 -2.71 10.30 6.18
CA GLU A 69 -4.14 10.15 5.96
C GLU A 69 -4.63 11.27 5.04
N CYS A 70 -5.18 10.88 3.89
CA CYS A 70 -5.61 11.80 2.85
C CYS A 70 -7.10 11.57 2.55
N MET A 71 -7.89 12.63 2.64
CA MET A 71 -9.34 12.56 2.38
C MET A 71 -9.69 12.42 0.90
N THR A 72 -8.76 12.78 0.00
CA THR A 72 -8.96 12.71 -1.45
C THR A 72 -7.74 12.12 -2.14
N GLU A 73 -7.96 11.48 -3.28
CA GLU A 73 -6.87 10.96 -4.12
C GLU A 73 -5.93 12.08 -4.60
N ALA A 74 -6.47 13.26 -4.88
CA ALA A 74 -5.68 14.43 -5.25
C ALA A 74 -4.71 14.85 -4.13
N ALA A 75 -5.16 14.81 -2.87
CA ALA A 75 -4.31 15.08 -1.71
C ALA A 75 -3.21 14.01 -1.54
N ALA A 76 -3.56 12.73 -1.70
CA ALA A 76 -2.59 11.64 -1.65
C ALA A 76 -1.53 11.77 -2.76
N ARG A 77 -1.97 11.98 -4.00
CA ARG A 77 -1.09 12.20 -5.15
C ARG A 77 -0.15 13.39 -4.95
N LYS A 78 -0.63 14.47 -4.31
CA LYS A 78 0.19 15.65 -4.02
C LYS A 78 1.41 15.30 -3.16
N ILE A 79 1.28 14.39 -2.18
CA ILE A 79 2.41 13.95 -1.34
C ILE A 79 3.51 13.30 -2.18
N PHE A 80 3.12 12.43 -3.12
CA PHE A 80 4.06 11.81 -4.06
C PHE A 80 4.65 12.82 -5.04
N ALA A 81 3.85 13.78 -5.50
CA ALA A 81 4.30 14.85 -6.40
C ALA A 81 5.33 15.78 -5.72
N ASP A 82 5.09 16.16 -4.47
CA ASP A 82 6.00 17.00 -3.67
C ASP A 82 7.34 16.26 -3.42
N ALA A 83 7.33 14.91 -3.39
CA ALA A 83 8.52 14.06 -3.32
C ALA A 83 9.15 13.75 -4.70
N GLY A 84 8.62 14.31 -5.79
CA GLY A 84 9.12 14.09 -7.16
C GLY A 84 8.79 12.72 -7.76
N VAL A 85 7.89 11.96 -7.15
CA VAL A 85 7.56 10.57 -7.50
C VAL A 85 6.04 10.35 -7.67
N ALA A 86 5.34 11.34 -8.23
CA ALA A 86 3.90 11.25 -8.53
C ALA A 86 3.52 9.97 -9.29
N HIS A 87 4.41 9.49 -10.15
CA HIS A 87 4.22 8.27 -10.92
C HIS A 87 4.08 7.00 -10.07
N TYR A 88 4.55 6.97 -8.81
CA TYR A 88 4.29 5.84 -7.90
C TYR A 88 2.81 5.73 -7.54
N TRP A 89 2.16 6.88 -7.29
CA TRP A 89 0.72 6.94 -7.04
C TRP A 89 -0.06 6.56 -8.30
N ASP A 90 0.31 7.16 -9.44
CA ASP A 90 -0.37 6.92 -10.71
C ASP A 90 -0.24 5.44 -11.12
N LEU A 91 0.90 4.79 -10.87
CA LEU A 91 1.08 3.36 -11.12
C LEU A 91 0.20 2.50 -10.20
N ALA A 92 0.09 2.85 -8.91
CA ALA A 92 -0.71 2.10 -7.95
C ALA A 92 -2.21 2.17 -8.28
N VAL A 93 -2.75 3.37 -8.53
CA VAL A 93 -4.19 3.55 -8.81
C VAL A 93 -4.61 2.86 -10.12
N ASN A 94 -3.72 2.81 -11.11
CA ASN A 94 -3.98 2.16 -12.40
C ASN A 94 -3.57 0.67 -12.41
N PHE A 95 -3.12 0.11 -11.28
CA PHE A 95 -2.73 -1.28 -11.21
C PHE A 95 -3.97 -2.19 -11.31
N ALA A 96 -4.04 -2.96 -12.39
CA ALA A 96 -4.96 -4.08 -12.52
C ALA A 96 -4.24 -5.32 -12.00
N ASP A 97 -4.85 -5.98 -11.02
CA ASP A 97 -4.37 -7.26 -10.51
C ASP A 97 -4.83 -8.36 -11.47
N ASP A 98 -4.02 -8.67 -12.50
CA ASP A 98 -4.33 -9.66 -13.54
C ASP A 98 -4.21 -11.13 -13.05
N GLU A 99 -4.13 -11.38 -11.74
CA GLU A 99 -4.12 -12.74 -11.19
C GLU A 99 -5.53 -13.18 -10.74
N THR A 100 -6.21 -13.88 -11.66
CA THR A 100 -7.19 -14.94 -11.39
C THR A 100 -6.53 -16.19 -10.85
#